data_AF-V9EIN0-F1
#
_entry.id   AF-V9EIN0-F1
#
_cell.length_a   1.000
_cell.length_b   1.000
_cell.length_c   1.000
_cell.angle_alpha   90.00
_cell.angle_beta   90.00
_cell.angle_gamma   90.00
#
_symmetry.space_group_name_H-M   'P 1'
#
loop_
_entity.id
_entity.type
_entity.pdbx_description
1 polymer ?
#
loop_
_entity_poly.entity_id
_entity_poly.type
_entity_poly.pdbx_seq_one_letter_code
_entity_poly.pdbx_strand_id
1 'polypeptide(L)'
;MLTPSQREGLAEIISEALDNGVQIPWRNMVKSSTFANLTYDTLEGKAVLRQLRQQGKISKSVQSEPTKRRIVEVEKTITEPGPIEDHKRVSELEALVAQKDEIIADKNRQIKSLKQQIKDLNAVASKNDEQCTKDDKQQKQVDALQQCISELSAIIASKDVLLAEASAHYDTLKERIRELMPE
;
A
#
# COMPACT_ATOMS: atom_id res chain seq x y z
N MET A 1 -40.20 17.52 4.63
CA MET A 1 -38.95 18.25 4.97
C MET A 1 -37.97 17.25 5.54
N LEU A 2 -36.76 17.12 4.97
CA LEU A 2 -35.73 16.18 5.46
C LEU A 2 -35.20 16.65 6.82
N THR A 3 -34.92 15.72 7.74
CA THR A 3 -34.23 16.04 9.01
C THR A 3 -32.75 16.36 8.76
N PRO A 4 -32.04 17.05 9.68
CA PRO A 4 -30.60 17.31 9.54
C PRO A 4 -29.78 16.05 9.28
N SER A 5 -30.03 14.98 10.04
CA SER A 5 -29.34 13.70 9.89
C SER A 5 -29.60 13.03 8.53
N GLN A 6 -30.82 13.18 7.99
CA GLN A 6 -31.16 12.68 6.65
C GLN A 6 -30.43 13.46 5.56
N ARG A 7 -30.27 14.78 5.73
CA ARG A 7 -29.55 15.61 4.75
C ARG A 7 -28.06 15.28 4.70
N GLU A 8 -27.46 15.02 5.86
CA GLU A 8 -26.05 14.64 5.95
C GLU A 8 -25.79 13.28 5.30
N GLY A 9 -26.59 12.26 5.63
CA GLY A 9 -26.49 10.95 4.98
C GLY A 9 -26.75 10.99 3.47
N LEU A 10 -27.64 11.87 2.99
CA LEU A 10 -27.85 12.07 1.55
C LEU A 10 -26.66 12.76 0.88
N ALA A 11 -26.05 13.76 1.52
CA ALA A 11 -24.90 14.46 0.97
C ALA A 11 -23.69 13.54 0.82
N GLU A 12 -23.46 12.65 1.79
CA GLU A 12 -22.39 11.64 1.75
C GLU A 12 -22.59 10.65 0.60
N ILE A 13 -23.77 10.04 0.49
CA ILE A 13 -24.11 9.10 -0.59
C ILE A 13 -24.00 9.75 -1.97
N ILE A 14 -24.44 11.01 -2.11
CA ILE A 14 -24.35 11.74 -3.38
C ILE A 14 -22.89 12.07 -3.72
N SER A 15 -22.07 12.42 -2.72
CA SER A 15 -20.65 12.73 -2.95
C SER A 15 -19.89 11.48 -3.34
N GLU A 16 -20.09 10.37 -2.65
CA GLU A 16 -19.48 9.07 -2.97
C GLU A 16 -19.90 8.58 -4.37
N ALA A 17 -21.16 8.77 -4.74
CA ALA A 17 -21.65 8.41 -6.08
C ALA A 17 -21.07 9.31 -7.18
N LEU A 18 -20.84 10.60 -6.90
CA LEU A 18 -20.20 11.53 -7.83
C LEU A 18 -18.70 11.22 -8.00
N ASP A 19 -18.00 10.87 -6.92
CA ASP A 19 -16.57 10.57 -6.95
C ASP A 19 -16.28 9.21 -7.62
N ASN A 20 -17.14 8.22 -7.38
CA ASN A 20 -16.99 6.87 -7.95
C ASN A 20 -17.75 6.67 -9.26
N GLY A 21 -18.54 7.65 -9.70
CA GLY A 21 -19.38 7.57 -10.91
C GLY A 21 -20.50 6.51 -10.82
N VAL A 22 -20.90 6.12 -9.61
CA VAL A 22 -21.87 5.03 -9.37
C VAL A 22 -23.30 5.57 -9.36
N GLN A 23 -24.25 4.79 -9.88
CA GLN A 23 -25.66 5.15 -9.83
C GLN A 23 -26.20 5.07 -8.39
N ILE A 24 -26.74 6.17 -7.87
CA ILE A 24 -27.36 6.19 -6.54
C ILE A 24 -28.60 5.29 -6.54
N PRO A 25 -28.68 4.27 -5.67
CA PRO A 25 -29.79 3.33 -5.63
C PRO A 25 -30.98 3.91 -4.84
N TRP A 26 -31.57 5.01 -5.34
CA TRP A 26 -32.66 5.75 -4.68
C TRP A 26 -33.81 4.87 -4.18
N ARG A 27 -34.14 3.81 -4.94
CA ARG A 27 -35.19 2.84 -4.58
C ARG A 27 -34.87 2.01 -3.33
N ASN A 28 -33.61 1.78 -3.04
CA ASN A 28 -33.17 1.00 -1.87
C ASN A 28 -32.99 1.90 -0.64
N MET A 29 -32.85 3.22 -0.82
CA MET A 29 -32.68 4.15 0.28
C MET A 29 -33.92 4.24 1.17
N VAL A 30 -35.13 4.17 0.62
CA VAL A 30 -36.39 4.15 1.38
C VAL A 30 -36.47 2.93 2.33
N LYS A 31 -35.71 1.87 2.07
CA LYS A 31 -35.65 0.67 2.92
C LYS A 31 -34.65 0.82 4.07
N SER A 32 -33.80 1.85 4.07
CA SER A 32 -32.85 2.11 5.16
C SER A 32 -33.57 2.70 6.36
N SER A 33 -33.19 2.27 7.56
CA SER A 33 -33.74 2.77 8.83
C SER A 33 -33.65 4.31 8.94
N THR A 34 -32.63 4.92 8.36
CA THR A 34 -32.40 6.37 8.34
C THR A 34 -33.43 7.15 7.49
N PHE A 35 -33.98 6.51 6.46
CA PHE A 35 -34.86 7.13 5.46
C PHE A 35 -36.26 6.46 5.40
N ALA A 36 -36.58 5.59 6.36
CA ALA A 36 -37.76 4.72 6.38
C ALA A 36 -39.12 5.45 6.35
N ASN A 37 -39.14 6.77 6.55
CA ASN A 37 -40.35 7.60 6.55
C ASN A 37 -40.43 8.55 5.34
N LEU A 38 -39.59 8.36 4.33
CA LEU A 38 -39.57 9.20 3.13
C LEU A 38 -40.20 8.46 1.95
N THR A 39 -41.11 9.12 1.23
CA THR A 39 -41.64 8.61 -0.04
C THR A 39 -40.62 8.79 -1.16
N TYR A 40 -40.68 7.94 -2.19
CA TYR A 40 -39.82 8.03 -3.37
C TYR A 40 -39.86 9.42 -4.02
N ASP A 41 -41.03 10.05 -4.05
CA ASP A 41 -41.22 11.42 -4.57
C ASP A 41 -40.45 12.47 -3.76
N THR A 42 -40.24 12.24 -2.46
CA THR A 42 -39.43 13.12 -1.61
C THR A 42 -37.93 12.92 -1.84
N LEU A 43 -37.54 11.74 -2.34
CA LEU A 43 -36.17 11.40 -2.72
C LEU A 43 -35.89 11.62 -4.21
N GLU A 44 -36.85 12.11 -4.99
CA GLU A 44 -36.66 12.34 -6.43
C GLU A 44 -35.50 13.34 -6.63
N GLY A 45 -34.43 12.84 -7.25
CA GLY A 45 -33.09 13.40 -7.15
C GLY A 45 -32.97 14.88 -7.51
N LYS A 46 -33.87 15.45 -8.32
CA LYS A 46 -33.82 16.88 -8.70
C LYS A 46 -34.19 17.82 -7.55
N ALA A 47 -35.16 17.47 -6.70
CA ALA A 47 -35.58 18.31 -5.59
C ALA A 47 -34.55 18.28 -4.45
N VAL A 48 -34.06 17.09 -4.13
CA VAL A 48 -33.03 16.86 -3.11
C VAL A 48 -31.70 17.52 -3.48
N LEU A 49 -31.25 17.37 -4.74
CA LEU A 49 -30.04 18.04 -5.22
C LEU A 49 -30.15 19.57 -5.18
N ARG A 50 -31.33 20.13 -5.52
CA ARG A 50 -31.56 21.58 -5.40
C ARG A 50 -31.49 22.05 -3.96
N GLN A 51 -32.09 21.32 -3.02
CA GLN A 51 -32.11 21.67 -1.61
C GLN A 51 -30.70 21.59 -0.98
N LEU A 52 -29.95 20.53 -1.27
CA LEU A 52 -28.58 20.38 -0.78
C LEU A 52 -27.60 21.40 -1.41
N ARG A 53 -27.81 21.78 -2.68
CA ARG A 53 -27.06 22.85 -3.34
C ARG A 53 -27.34 24.23 -2.73
N GLN A 54 -28.59 24.52 -2.38
CA GLN A 54 -28.95 25.77 -1.68
C GLN A 54 -28.32 25.86 -0.29
N GLN A 55 -28.06 24.73 0.36
CA GLN A 55 -27.41 24.66 1.68
C GLN A 55 -25.87 24.55 1.62
N GLY A 56 -25.26 24.66 0.43
CA GLY A 56 -23.81 24.62 0.25
C GLY A 56 -23.16 23.26 0.59
N LYS A 57 -23.94 22.18 0.70
CA LYS A 57 -23.46 20.84 1.09
C LYS A 57 -22.92 20.01 -0.06
N ILE A 58 -23.09 20.47 -1.30
CA ILE A 58 -22.56 19.83 -2.51
C ILE A 58 -22.04 20.94 -3.43
N SER A 59 -20.80 20.80 -3.91
CA SER A 59 -20.18 21.75 -4.83
C SER A 59 -20.94 21.83 -6.16
N LYS A 60 -21.01 23.04 -6.76
CA LYS A 60 -21.64 23.26 -8.07
C LYS A 60 -20.88 22.46 -9.14
N SER A 61 -21.38 21.27 -9.49
CA SER A 61 -21.04 20.67 -10.77
C SER A 61 -21.74 21.43 -11.90
N VAL A 62 -20.98 21.56 -12.98
CA VAL A 62 -21.20 22.31 -14.22
C VAL A 62 -22.63 22.19 -14.76
N GLN A 63 -23.08 23.27 -15.39
CA GLN A 63 -24.39 23.51 -15.96
C GLN A 63 -25.08 22.26 -16.52
N SER A 64 -26.20 21.88 -15.92
CA SER A 64 -27.28 21.22 -16.66
C SER A 64 -28.35 22.28 -16.90
N GLU A 65 -28.37 22.78 -18.13
CA GLU A 65 -29.37 23.72 -18.61
C GLU A 65 -30.75 23.05 -18.60
N PRO A 66 -31.80 23.70 -18.07
CA PRO A 66 -33.10 23.07 -17.92
C PRO A 66 -33.82 23.02 -19.27
N THR A 67 -33.71 21.91 -19.97
CA THR A 67 -34.59 21.58 -21.09
C THR A 67 -36.00 21.35 -20.55
N LYS A 68 -36.87 22.37 -20.63
CA LYS A 68 -38.30 22.23 -20.97
C LYS A 68 -39.01 23.59 -20.97
N ARG A 69 -39.69 23.84 -22.10
CA ARG A 69 -40.75 24.81 -22.40
C ARG A 69 -40.31 26.15 -23.01
N ARG A 70 -40.05 26.09 -24.33
CA ARG A 70 -40.61 27.08 -25.27
C ARG A 70 -40.92 26.41 -26.62
N ILE A 71 -41.85 25.45 -26.59
CA ILE A 71 -42.49 24.90 -27.79
C ILE A 71 -43.52 25.95 -28.26
N VAL A 72 -43.08 27.07 -28.85
CA VAL A 72 -43.94 27.94 -29.68
C VAL A 72 -43.14 28.65 -30.80
N GLU A 73 -41.83 28.42 -30.97
CA GLU A 73 -41.06 29.21 -31.96
C GLU A 73 -40.01 28.42 -32.75
N VAL A 74 -40.10 27.07 -32.74
CA VAL A 74 -39.20 26.18 -33.50
C VAL A 74 -39.95 25.52 -34.66
N GLU A 75 -40.73 26.32 -35.41
CA GLU A 75 -41.28 25.88 -36.70
C GLU A 75 -40.66 26.65 -37.88
N LYS A 76 -39.68 27.53 -37.62
CA LYS A 76 -39.03 28.34 -38.67
C LYS A 76 -37.51 28.17 -38.79
N THR A 77 -36.91 27.16 -38.16
CA THR A 77 -35.48 26.84 -38.37
C THR A 77 -35.20 25.34 -38.20
N ILE A 78 -35.92 24.49 -38.94
CA ILE A 78 -35.38 23.18 -39.29
C ILE A 78 -34.46 23.41 -40.48
N THR A 79 -33.22 23.80 -40.19
CA THR A 79 -32.11 23.51 -41.09
C THR A 79 -31.47 22.27 -40.48
N GLU A 80 -31.60 21.13 -41.15
CA GLU A 80 -30.83 19.93 -40.80
C GLU A 80 -29.36 20.32 -40.67
N PRO A 81 -28.68 20.02 -39.54
CA PRO A 81 -27.23 20.00 -39.57
C PRO A 81 -26.83 18.83 -40.48
N GLY A 82 -26.23 19.15 -41.62
CA GLY A 82 -25.93 18.17 -42.66
C GLY A 82 -24.94 17.10 -42.19
N PRO A 83 -24.85 15.95 -42.90
CA PRO A 83 -24.06 14.76 -42.54
C PRO A 83 -22.56 15.00 -42.23
N ILE A 84 -22.04 16.17 -42.58
CA ILE A 84 -20.60 16.49 -42.61
C ILE A 84 -20.04 16.78 -41.20
N GLU A 85 -20.83 17.31 -40.26
CA GLU A 85 -20.37 17.58 -38.88
C GLU A 85 -20.25 16.29 -38.06
N ASP A 86 -21.20 15.37 -38.21
CA ASP A 86 -21.16 14.08 -37.51
C ASP A 86 -19.97 13.21 -37.98
N HIS A 87 -19.68 13.21 -39.29
CA HIS A 87 -18.52 12.50 -39.82
C HIS A 87 -17.18 13.06 -39.30
N LYS A 88 -17.04 14.39 -39.19
CA LYS A 88 -15.83 15.00 -38.62
C LYS A 88 -15.67 14.64 -37.14
N ARG A 89 -16.77 14.67 -36.38
CA ARG A 89 -16.75 14.35 -34.96
C ARG A 89 -16.40 12.89 -34.69
N VAL A 90 -16.91 11.98 -35.52
CA VAL A 90 -16.54 10.56 -35.46
C VAL A 90 -15.05 10.35 -35.73
N SER A 91 -14.49 10.98 -36.77
CA SER A 91 -13.04 10.87 -37.05
C SER A 91 -12.15 11.43 -35.93
N GLU A 92 -12.55 12.53 -35.29
CA GLU A 92 -11.81 13.05 -34.11
C GLU A 92 -11.83 12.06 -32.94
N LEU A 93 -12.96 11.43 -32.68
CA LEU A 93 -13.09 10.43 -31.61
C LEU A 93 -12.31 9.16 -31.93
N GLU A 94 -12.32 8.70 -33.18
CA GLU A 94 -11.52 7.55 -33.63
C GLU A 94 -10.01 7.83 -33.46
N ALA A 95 -9.55 9.03 -33.82
CA ALA A 95 -8.15 9.42 -33.62
C ALA A 95 -7.77 9.46 -32.12
N LEU A 96 -8.67 9.96 -31.27
CA LEU A 96 -8.46 10.00 -29.82
C LEU A 96 -8.47 8.59 -29.20
N VAL A 97 -9.32 7.69 -29.69
CA VAL A 97 -9.33 6.27 -29.29
C VAL A 97 -8.01 5.61 -29.69
N ALA A 98 -7.58 5.78 -30.95
CA ALA A 98 -6.31 5.22 -31.42
C ALA A 98 -5.12 5.71 -30.59
N GLN A 99 -5.08 7.00 -30.25
CA GLN A 99 -4.05 7.57 -29.38
C GLN A 99 -4.09 6.95 -27.97
N LYS A 100 -5.28 6.78 -27.38
CA LYS A 100 -5.42 6.16 -26.06
C LYS A 100 -5.02 4.69 -26.08
N ASP A 101 -5.34 3.95 -27.14
CA ASP A 101 -4.96 2.55 -27.29
C ASP A 101 -3.44 2.40 -27.37
N GLU A 102 -2.75 3.31 -28.06
CA GLU A 102 -1.29 3.35 -28.09
C GLU A 102 -0.68 3.59 -26.70
N ILE A 103 -1.23 4.55 -25.94
CA ILE A 103 -0.82 4.83 -24.56
C ILE A 103 -1.05 3.61 -23.67
N ILE A 104 -2.20 2.95 -23.79
CA ILE A 104 -2.53 1.74 -23.02
C ILE A 104 -1.55 0.61 -23.37
N ALA A 105 -1.24 0.41 -24.65
CA ALA A 105 -0.29 -0.60 -25.09
C ALA A 105 1.11 -0.35 -24.52
N ASP A 106 1.57 0.90 -24.50
CA ASP A 106 2.86 1.28 -23.91
C ASP A 106 2.87 1.05 -22.39
N LYS A 107 1.84 1.52 -21.67
CA LYS A 107 1.72 1.28 -20.22
C LYS A 107 1.69 -0.20 -19.89
N ASN A 108 1.02 -1.03 -20.69
CA ASN A 108 1.01 -2.48 -20.50
C ASN A 108 2.40 -3.10 -20.69
N ARG A 109 3.23 -2.60 -21.62
CA ARG A 109 4.62 -3.03 -21.77
C ARG A 109 5.46 -2.64 -20.53
N GLN A 110 5.31 -1.42 -20.05
CA GLN A 110 5.99 -0.95 -18.84
C GLN A 110 5.61 -1.79 -17.61
N ILE A 111 4.32 -2.08 -17.42
CA ILE A 111 3.83 -2.93 -16.33
C ILE A 111 4.46 -4.33 -16.39
N LYS A 112 4.54 -4.94 -17.58
CA LYS A 112 5.18 -6.25 -17.76
C LYS A 112 6.67 -6.21 -17.38
N SER A 113 7.38 -5.17 -17.81
CA SER A 113 8.80 -4.98 -17.45
C SER A 113 8.98 -4.83 -15.93
N LEU A 114 8.18 -3.99 -15.29
CA LEU A 114 8.24 -3.78 -13.84
C LEU A 114 7.91 -5.06 -13.06
N LYS A 115 6.91 -5.83 -13.50
CA LYS A 115 6.60 -7.15 -12.90
C LYS A 115 7.78 -8.10 -12.97
N GLN A 116 8.51 -8.10 -14.08
CA GLN A 116 9.71 -8.93 -14.22
C GLN A 116 10.82 -8.45 -13.28
N GLN A 117 11.09 -7.14 -13.21
CA GLN A 117 12.08 -6.58 -12.28
C GLN A 117 11.75 -6.88 -10.82
N ILE A 118 10.48 -6.79 -10.42
CA ILE A 118 10.03 -7.16 -9.06
C ILE A 118 10.32 -8.63 -8.79
N LYS A 119 10.06 -9.53 -9.75
CA LYS A 119 10.34 -10.95 -9.61
C LYS A 119 11.84 -11.21 -9.42
N ASP A 120 12.68 -10.54 -10.20
CA ASP A 120 14.14 -10.69 -10.12
C ASP A 120 14.68 -10.13 -8.80
N LEU A 121 14.20 -8.98 -8.35
CA LEU A 121 14.55 -8.39 -7.05
C LEU A 121 14.11 -9.28 -5.89
N ASN A 122 12.92 -9.87 -5.94
CA ASN A 122 12.45 -10.81 -4.93
C ASN A 122 13.34 -12.07 -4.87
N ALA A 123 13.80 -12.58 -6.01
CA ALA A 123 14.72 -13.70 -6.04
C ALA A 123 16.09 -13.35 -5.40
N VAL A 124 16.59 -12.14 -5.65
CA VAL A 124 17.81 -11.64 -5.00
C VAL A 124 17.60 -11.46 -3.48
N ALA A 125 16.45 -10.93 -3.07
CA ALA A 125 16.11 -10.78 -1.66
C ALA A 125 16.09 -12.13 -0.94
N SER A 126 15.39 -13.14 -1.48
CA SER A 126 15.40 -14.49 -0.90
C SER A 126 16.81 -15.08 -0.79
N LYS A 127 17.65 -14.90 -1.81
CA LYS A 127 19.04 -15.38 -1.77
C LYS A 127 19.85 -14.68 -0.66
N ASN A 128 19.64 -13.38 -0.46
CA ASN A 128 20.30 -12.63 0.61
C ASN A 128 19.80 -13.06 1.99
N ASP A 129 18.50 -13.33 2.15
CA ASP A 129 17.95 -13.84 3.41
C ASP A 129 18.57 -15.20 3.77
N GLU A 130 18.68 -16.11 2.79
CA GLU A 130 19.37 -17.39 2.98
C GLU A 130 20.82 -17.20 3.42
N GLN A 131 21.56 -16.28 2.78
CA GLN A 131 22.94 -15.98 3.15
C GLN A 131 23.04 -15.40 4.57
N CYS A 132 22.14 -14.49 4.95
CA CYS A 132 22.09 -13.91 6.29
C CYS A 132 21.91 -15.00 7.37
N THR A 133 21.01 -15.96 7.13
CA THR A 133 20.83 -17.08 8.08
C THR A 133 22.06 -17.98 8.19
N LYS A 134 22.86 -18.08 7.13
CA LYS A 134 24.12 -18.84 7.14
C LYS A 134 25.20 -18.09 7.93
N ASP A 135 25.29 -16.79 7.73
CA ASP A 135 26.26 -15.93 8.43
C ASP A 135 25.97 -15.91 9.95
N ASP A 136 24.70 -15.84 10.35
CA ASP A 136 24.28 -15.95 11.76
C ASP A 136 24.72 -17.27 12.41
N LYS A 137 24.64 -18.39 11.67
CA LYS A 137 25.10 -19.70 12.17
C LYS A 137 26.61 -19.71 12.32
N GLN A 138 27.34 -19.13 11.38
CA GLN A 138 28.80 -19.01 11.44
C GLN A 138 29.22 -18.13 12.61
N GLN A 139 28.53 -17.01 12.85
CA GLN A 139 28.81 -16.14 13.99
C GLN A 139 28.65 -16.87 15.32
N LYS A 140 27.57 -17.64 15.50
CA LYS A 140 27.38 -18.47 16.70
C LYS A 140 28.49 -19.49 16.90
N GLN A 141 29.03 -20.07 15.82
CA GLN A 141 30.17 -20.98 15.90
C GLN A 141 31.45 -20.27 16.32
N VAL A 142 31.69 -19.07 15.77
CA VAL A 142 32.83 -18.23 16.17
C VAL A 142 32.74 -17.88 17.65
N ASP A 143 31.58 -17.46 18.14
CA ASP A 143 31.38 -17.10 19.55
C ASP A 143 31.64 -18.31 20.47
N ALA A 144 31.17 -19.50 20.09
CA ALA A 144 31.42 -20.73 20.84
C ALA A 144 32.92 -21.12 20.87
N LEU A 145 33.62 -20.95 19.75
CA LEU A 145 35.08 -21.18 19.69
C LEU A 145 35.83 -20.15 20.55
N GLN A 146 35.43 -18.89 20.53
CA GLN A 146 36.01 -17.83 21.34
C GLN A 146 35.86 -18.12 22.84
N GLN A 147 34.70 -18.63 23.25
CA GLN A 147 34.47 -19.09 24.61
C GLN A 147 35.40 -20.26 24.98
N CYS A 148 35.50 -21.28 24.12
CA CYS A 148 36.37 -22.43 24.35
C CYS A 148 37.85 -22.01 24.49
N ILE A 149 38.32 -21.08 23.65
CA ILE A 149 39.68 -20.51 23.73
C ILE A 149 39.90 -19.81 25.08
N SER A 150 38.90 -19.07 25.57
CA SER A 150 38.99 -18.37 26.85
C SER A 150 39.08 -19.35 28.03
N GLU A 151 38.26 -20.40 28.00
CA GLU A 151 38.28 -21.47 29.01
C GLU A 151 39.63 -22.22 29.01
N LEU A 152 40.13 -22.61 27.84
CA LEU A 152 41.43 -23.27 27.71
C LEU A 152 42.58 -22.38 28.19
N SER A 153 42.53 -21.07 27.89
CA SER A 153 43.53 -20.11 28.36
C SER A 153 43.56 -20.02 29.88
N ALA A 154 42.39 -20.03 30.53
CA ALA A 154 42.31 -20.06 31.99
C ALA A 154 42.86 -21.36 32.59
N ILE A 155 42.58 -22.51 31.96
CA ILE A 155 43.14 -23.80 32.37
C ILE A 155 44.67 -23.81 32.24
N ILE A 156 45.22 -23.28 31.14
CA ILE A 156 46.66 -23.18 30.93
C ILE A 156 47.29 -22.33 32.03
N ALA A 157 46.75 -21.13 32.30
CA ALA A 157 47.25 -20.26 33.36
C ALA A 157 47.23 -20.94 34.74
N SER A 158 46.16 -21.69 35.05
CA SER A 158 46.09 -22.48 36.29
C SER A 158 47.15 -23.59 36.34
N LYS A 159 47.38 -24.29 35.22
CA LYS A 159 48.41 -25.33 35.14
C LYS A 159 49.82 -24.77 35.27
N ASP A 160 50.09 -23.59 34.70
CA ASP A 160 51.39 -22.93 34.80
C ASP A 160 51.73 -22.59 36.26
N VAL A 161 50.74 -22.13 37.04
CA VAL A 161 50.90 -21.89 38.49
C VAL A 161 51.26 -23.19 39.22
N LEU A 162 50.49 -24.27 39.00
CA LEU A 162 50.75 -25.57 39.63
C LEU A 162 52.13 -26.14 39.24
N LEU A 163 52.56 -25.92 37.99
CA LEU A 163 53.87 -26.34 37.52
C LEU A 163 55.00 -25.57 38.22
N ALA A 164 54.82 -24.25 38.41
CA ALA A 164 55.77 -23.43 39.14
C ALA A 164 55.89 -23.87 40.61
N GLU A 165 54.76 -24.15 41.28
CA GLU A 165 54.73 -24.65 42.65
C GLU A 165 55.43 -26.02 42.78
N ALA A 166 55.11 -26.96 41.87
CA ALA A 166 55.74 -28.27 41.85
C ALA A 166 57.26 -28.19 41.60
N SER A 167 57.69 -27.28 40.73
CA SER A 167 59.11 -27.05 40.44
C SER A 167 59.84 -26.50 41.67
N ALA A 168 59.26 -25.52 42.36
CA ALA A 168 59.83 -24.97 43.59
C ALA A 168 59.93 -26.02 44.72
N HIS A 169 58.91 -26.88 44.85
CA HIS A 169 58.93 -27.99 45.81
C HIS A 169 60.03 -29.01 45.46
N TYR A 170 60.18 -29.36 44.17
CA TYR A 170 61.23 -30.25 43.70
C TYR A 170 62.63 -29.69 44.01
N ASP A 171 62.87 -28.42 43.73
CA ASP A 171 64.14 -27.77 44.02
C ASP A 171 64.45 -27.79 45.53
N THR A 172 63.45 -27.50 46.36
CA THR A 172 63.58 -27.57 47.82
C THR A 172 63.96 -28.98 48.30
N LEU A 173 63.29 -30.01 47.76
CA LEU A 173 63.59 -31.41 48.11
C LEU A 173 65.01 -31.80 47.66
N LYS A 174 65.40 -31.37 46.45
CA LYS A 174 66.73 -31.61 45.89
C LYS A 174 67.84 -31.01 46.75
N GLU A 175 67.66 -29.79 47.26
CA GLU A 175 68.59 -29.17 48.20
C GLU A 175 68.66 -29.95 49.52
N ARG A 176 67.51 -30.35 50.09
CA ARG A 176 67.49 -31.16 51.32
C ARG A 176 68.22 -32.49 51.19
N ILE A 177 68.08 -33.17 50.04
CA ILE A 177 68.80 -34.42 49.78
C ILE A 177 70.32 -34.16 49.75
N ARG A 178 70.77 -33.05 49.15
CA ARG A 178 72.19 -32.67 49.13
C ARG A 178 72.74 -32.39 50.52
N GLU A 179 71.95 -31.74 51.38
CA GLU A 179 72.33 -31.49 52.79
C GLU A 179 72.44 -32.79 53.61
N LEU A 180 71.61 -33.80 53.33
CA LEU A 180 71.59 -35.07 54.07
C LEU A 180 72.62 -36.09 53.57
N MET A 181 73.11 -35.94 52.34
CA MET A 181 74.17 -36.76 51.76
C MET A 181 75.35 -35.88 51.30
N PRO A 182 76.09 -35.25 52.22
CA PRO A 182 77.31 -34.56 51.88
C PRO A 182 78.36 -35.59 51.42
N GLU A 183 78.96 -35.37 50.24
CA GLU A 183 80.08 -36.15 49.72
C GLU A 183 81.30 -36.14 50.66
#